data_AF-A0A1F7JD85-F1
#
_entry.id   AF-A0A1F7JD85-F1
#
_cell.length_a   1.000
_cell.length_b   1.000
_cell.length_c   1.000
_cell.angle_alpha   90.00
_cell.angle_beta   90.00
_cell.angle_gamma   90.00
#
_symmetry.space_group_name_H-M   'P 1'
#
loop_
_entity.id
_entity.type
_entity.pdbx_description
1 polymer ?
#
loop_
_entity_poly.entity_id
_entity_poly.type
_entity_poly.pdbx_seq_one_letter_code
_entity_poly.pdbx_strand_id
1 'polypeptide(L)' 'MNRFAAIFLILFFITLIGIGALALNEYVILRGEASQLCPVPDFPQDPTCPPNQIMDLVENDDECFVFQCVKSY' A
#
# COMPACT_ATOMS: atom_id res chain seq x y z
N MET A 1 -42.27 25.70 -1.68
CA MET A 1 -41.41 24.81 -2.50
C MET A 1 -39.93 24.85 -2.07
N ASN A 2 -39.32 26.01 -1.85
CA ASN A 2 -37.87 26.12 -1.59
C ASN A 2 -37.35 25.44 -0.30
N ARG A 3 -38.16 25.34 0.76
CA ARG A 3 -37.74 24.72 2.03
C ARG A 3 -37.54 23.20 1.92
N PHE A 4 -38.40 22.51 1.17
CA PHE A 4 -38.27 21.07 0.95
C PHE A 4 -37.07 20.75 0.05
N ALA A 5 -36.82 21.58 -0.97
CA ALA A 5 -35.64 21.45 -1.82
C ALA A 5 -34.34 21.66 -1.04
N ALA A 6 -34.31 22.64 -0.12
CA ALA A 6 -33.15 22.87 0.74
C ALA A 6 -32.87 21.70 1.70
N ILE A 7 -33.92 21.13 2.31
CA ILE A 7 -33.78 19.95 3.18
C ILE A 7 -33.28 18.74 2.38
N PHE A 8 -33.81 18.53 1.18
CA PHE A 8 -33.37 17.45 0.30
C PHE A 8 -31.89 17.58 -0.09
N LEU A 9 -31.43 18.79 -0.43
CA LEU A 9 -30.02 19.04 -0.72
C LEU A 9 -29.12 18.75 0.50
N ILE A 10 -29.53 19.18 1.69
CA ILE A 10 -28.77 18.93 2.92
C ILE A 10 -28.65 17.42 3.17
N LEU A 11 -29.77 16.68 3.07
CA LEU A 11 -29.77 15.22 3.26
C LEU A 11 -28.90 14.52 2.20
N PHE A 12 -28.96 14.97 0.96
CA PHE A 12 -28.13 14.46 -0.13
C PHE A 12 -26.64 14.60 0.18
N PHE A 13 -26.19 15.78 0.63
CA PHE A 13 -24.79 15.98 1.02
C PHE A 13 -24.38 15.14 2.23
N ILE A 14 -25.24 15.00 3.24
CA ILE A 14 -24.96 14.14 4.41
C ILE A 14 -24.77 12.69 3.96
N THR A 15 -25.63 12.18 3.06
CA THR A 15 -25.49 10.81 2.54
C THR A 15 -24.20 10.61 1.75
N LEU A 16 -23.80 11.58 0.91
CA LEU A 16 -22.55 11.51 0.15
C LEU A 16 -21.33 11.52 1.07
N ILE A 17 -21.32 12.37 2.10
CA ILE A 17 -20.23 12.44 3.07
C ILE A 17 -20.14 11.13 3.86
N GLY A 18 -21.27 10.57 4.28
CA GLY A 18 -21.31 9.29 5.00
C GLY A 18 -20.75 8.13 4.19
N ILE A 19 -21.16 8.00 2.92
CA ILE A 19 -20.64 6.96 2.00
C ILE A 19 -19.14 7.17 1.77
N GLY A 20 -18.71 8.41 1.53
CA GLY A 20 -17.30 8.74 1.32
C GLY A 20 -16.43 8.43 2.54
N ALA A 21 -16.91 8.72 3.75
CA ALA A 21 -16.20 8.42 4.99
C ALA A 21 -16.06 6.91 5.23
N LEU A 22 -17.12 6.12 4.96
CA LEU A 22 -17.08 4.66 5.06
C LEU A 22 -16.09 4.05 4.07
N ALA A 23 -16.12 4.49 2.82
CA ALA A 23 -15.19 4.03 1.78
C ALA A 23 -13.73 4.39 2.10
N LEU A 24 -13.50 5.59 2.67
CA LEU A 24 -12.17 6.00 3.10
C LEU A 24 -11.65 5.17 4.27
N ASN A 25 -12.52 4.82 5.23
CA ASN A 25 -12.15 3.98 6.37
C ASN A 25 -11.75 2.57 5.92
N GLU A 26 -12.49 1.95 5.00
CA GLU A 26 -12.09 0.66 4.43
C GLU A 26 -10.75 0.77 3.69
N TYR A 27 -10.54 1.83 2.90
CA TYR A 27 -9.28 2.05 2.20
C TYR A 27 -8.09 2.25 3.14
N VAL A 28 -8.28 2.99 4.24
CA VAL A 28 -7.23 3.23 5.25
C VAL A 28 -6.96 1.97 6.07
N ILE A 29 -7.98 1.16 6.40
CA ILE A 29 -7.79 -0.12 7.09
C ILE A 29 -7.10 -1.13 6.16
N LEU A 30 -7.54 -1.26 4.91
CA LEU A 30 -6.94 -2.17 3.93
C LEU A 30 -5.48 -1.80 3.61
N ARG A 31 -5.15 -0.51 3.45
CA ARG A 31 -3.75 -0.07 3.24
C ARG A 31 -2.92 -0.04 4.53
N GLY A 32 -3.57 0.22 5.66
CA GLY A 32 -2.94 0.21 6.98
C GLY A 32 -2.50 -1.18 7.40
N GLU A 33 -3.26 -2.21 7.04
CA GLU A 33 -2.91 -3.62 7.26
C GLU A 33 -2.06 -4.22 6.12
N ALA A 34 -2.18 -3.72 4.89
CA ALA A 34 -1.23 -4.02 3.80
C ALA A 34 0.12 -3.33 3.98
N SER A 35 0.26 -2.49 5.00
CA SER A 35 1.57 -2.21 5.58
C SER A 35 1.94 -3.39 6.49
N GLN A 36 1.92 -4.61 5.96
CA GLN A 36 2.85 -5.64 6.40
C GLN A 36 4.21 -4.95 6.29
N LEU A 37 4.75 -4.61 7.46
CA LEU A 37 6.01 -3.89 7.60
C LEU A 37 7.09 -4.76 6.99
N CYS A 38 7.26 -4.68 5.67
CA CYS A 38 8.42 -5.23 5.03
C CYS A 38 9.61 -4.61 5.77
N PRO A 39 10.45 -5.44 6.42
CA PRO A 39 11.63 -4.92 7.07
C PRO A 39 12.41 -4.16 6.00
N VAL A 40 12.87 -2.95 6.34
CA VAL A 40 13.74 -2.21 5.43
C VAL A 40 14.90 -3.14 5.09
N PRO A 41 15.11 -3.48 3.81
CA PRO A 41 16.17 -4.42 3.45
C PRO A 41 17.50 -3.80 3.83
N ASP A 42 18.17 -4.39 4.81
CA ASP A 42 19.50 -3.98 5.22
C ASP A 42 20.48 -4.23 4.06
N PHE A 43 21.28 -3.22 3.75
CA PHE A 43 22.35 -3.39 2.77
C PHE A 43 23.40 -4.32 3.39
N PRO A 44 23.72 -5.47 2.77
CA PRO A 44 24.69 -6.39 3.35
C PRO A 44 26.07 -5.73 3.38
N GLN A 45 26.72 -5.79 4.55
CA GLN A 45 28.03 -5.17 4.77
C GLN A 45 29.13 -5.82 3.91
N ASP A 46 28.95 -7.08 3.53
CA ASP A 46 29.82 -7.85 2.63
C ASP A 46 29.00 -8.44 1.46
N PRO A 47 28.82 -7.70 0.35
CA PRO A 47 28.08 -8.19 -0.82
C PRO A 47 28.94 -9.16 -1.64
N THR A 48 29.28 -10.31 -1.04
CA THR A 48 30.04 -11.36 -1.71
C THR A 48 29.07 -12.39 -2.27
N CYS A 49 28.68 -12.21 -3.52
CA CYS A 49 27.94 -13.23 -4.24
C CYS A 49 28.89 -14.31 -4.80
N PRO A 50 28.40 -15.56 -4.99
CA PRO A 50 29.14 -16.61 -5.69
C PRO A 50 29.61 -16.16 -7.08
N PRO A 51 30.67 -16.78 -7.65
CA PRO A 51 31.09 -16.48 -9.01
C PRO A 51 29.93 -16.69 -10.00
N ASN A 52 29.78 -15.76 -10.96
CA ASN A 52 28.66 -15.66 -11.92
C ASN A 52 27.31 -15.20 -11.33
N GLN A 53 27.30 -14.64 -10.12
CA GLN A 53 26.12 -14.02 -9.53
C GLN A 53 26.39 -12.55 -9.17
N ILE A 54 25.36 -11.72 -9.29
CA ILE A 54 25.35 -10.32 -8.89
C ILE A 54 24.29 -10.12 -7.80
N MET A 55 24.50 -9.17 -6.91
CA MET A 55 23.49 -8.83 -5.92
C MET A 55 22.44 -7.93 -6.58
N ASP A 56 21.18 -8.35 -6.50
CA ASP A 56 20.05 -7.62 -7.05
C ASP A 56 18.93 -7.52 -6.00
N LEU A 57 18.06 -6.53 -6.17
CA LEU A 57 16.91 -6.33 -5.29
C LEU A 57 15.72 -7.07 -5.90
N VAL A 58 15.29 -8.15 -5.24
CA VAL A 58 14.22 -9.03 -5.73
C VAL A 58 13.03 -8.95 -4.78
N GLU A 59 11.82 -9.02 -5.34
CA GLU A 59 10.58 -9.13 -4.59
C GLU A 59 10.39 -10.59 -4.15
N ASN A 60 10.24 -10.81 -2.84
CA ASN A 60 9.96 -12.11 -2.23
C ASN A 60 8.47 -12.47 -2.33
N ASP A 61 8.11 -13.72 -2.03
CA ASP A 61 6.73 -14.24 -2.05
C ASP A 61 5.75 -13.45 -1.14
N ASP A 62 6.29 -12.70 -0.19
CA ASP A 62 5.54 -11.82 0.72
C ASP A 62 5.40 -10.36 0.18
N GLU A 63 5.62 -10.13 -1.11
CA GLU A 63 5.59 -8.79 -1.77
C GLU A 63 6.60 -7.79 -1.15
N CYS A 64 7.66 -8.31 -0.52
CA CYS A 64 8.72 -7.52 0.13
C CYS A 64 10.02 -7.57 -0.67
N PHE A 65 10.72 -6.43 -0.76
CA PHE A 65 12.02 -6.34 -1.42
C PHE A 65 13.16 -6.82 -0.53
N VAL A 66 13.99 -7.73 -1.04
CA VAL A 66 15.19 -8.26 -0.36
C VAL A 66 16.39 -8.31 -1.31
N PHE A 67 17.59 -8.16 -0.78
CA PHE A 67 18.82 -8.33 -1.57
C PHE A 67 19.14 -9.82 -1.73
N GLN A 68 19.24 -10.30 -2.98
CA GLN A 68 19.58 -11.69 -3.29
C GLN A 68 20.64 -11.76 -4.37
N CYS A 69 21.48 -12.80 -4.33
CA CYS A 69 22.41 -13.10 -5.42
C CYS A 69 21.65 -13.78 -6.57
N VAL A 70 21.62 -13.11 -7.73
CA VAL A 70 20.98 -13.61 -8.96
C VAL A 70 22.02 -13.88 -10.03
N LYS A 71 21.72 -14.80 -10.94
CA LYS A 71 22.65 -15.18 -12.02
C LYS A 71 22.82 -14.01 -13.00
N SER A 72 24.06 -13.62 -13.28
CA SER A 72 24.37 -12.68 -14.37
C SER A 72 24.22 -13.41 -15.71
N TYR A 73 23.31 -12.95 -16.57
CA TYR A 73 23.14 -13.45 -17.94
C TYR A 73 24.13 -12.79 -18.91
#